data_AF-A0A2E7C3S9-F1
#
_entry.id   AF-A0A2E7C3S9-F1
#
_cell.length_a   1.000
_cell.length_b   1.000
_cell.length_c   1.000
_cell.angle_alpha   90.00
_cell.angle_beta   90.00
_cell.angle_gamma   90.00
#
_symmetry.space_group_name_H-M   'P 1'
#
loop_
_entity.id
_entity.type
_entity.pdbx_description
1 polymer ?
#
loop_
_entity_poly.entity_id
_entity_poly.type
_entity_poly.pdbx_seq_one_letter_code
_entity_poly.pdbx_strand_id
1 'polypeptide(L)' 'MGIGGISIWQLLIILAIVIMLFGTKRLRTLGSDLGSAVKGFRKSIQDDDSSKAEAEAKDDTSGEARSDNSKS' A
#
# COMPACT_ATOMS: atom_id res chain seq x y z
N MET A 1 30.80 -11.59 6.23
CA MET A 1 30.05 -10.98 7.36
C MET A 1 28.88 -10.19 6.79
N GLY A 2 27.83 -10.90 6.36
CA GLY A 2 26.62 -10.22 5.89
C GLY A 2 25.88 -9.56 7.05
N ILE A 3 25.07 -8.57 6.74
CA ILE A 3 24.08 -7.91 7.63
C ILE A 3 23.06 -8.86 8.30
N GLY A 4 23.19 -10.17 8.14
CA GLY A 4 22.33 -11.21 8.73
C GLY A 4 22.60 -11.56 10.19
N GLY A 5 23.46 -10.80 10.89
CA GLY A 5 23.71 -10.95 12.33
C GLY A 5 22.80 -10.10 13.23
N ILE A 6 22.00 -9.21 12.64
CA ILE A 6 21.02 -8.41 13.39
C ILE A 6 19.77 -9.27 13.56
N SER A 7 19.73 -10.07 14.62
CA SER A 7 18.53 -10.83 14.96
C SER A 7 17.42 -9.85 15.33
N ILE A 8 16.17 -10.20 14.96
CA ILE A 8 14.94 -9.47 15.31
C ILE A 8 14.90 -9.13 16.81
N TRP A 9 15.43 -10.01 17.66
CA TRP A 9 15.48 -9.84 19.10
C TRP A 9 16.32 -8.64 19.57
N GLN A 10 17.45 -8.36 18.92
CA GLN A 10 18.30 -7.20 19.21
C GLN A 10 17.60 -5.91 18.78
N LEU A 11 16.91 -5.91 17.64
CA LEU A 11 16.13 -4.75 17.20
C LEU A 11 15.00 -4.41 18.17
N LEU A 12 14.31 -5.40 18.73
CA LEU A 12 13.27 -5.17 19.75
C LEU A 12 13.84 -4.56 21.04
N ILE A 13 15.02 -5.03 21.48
CA ILE A 13 15.69 -4.48 22.66
C ILE A 13 16.11 -3.02 22.41
N ILE A 14 16.69 -2.72 21.25
CA ILE A 14 17.07 -1.35 20.88
C ILE A 14 15.83 -0.46 20.79
N LEU A 15 14.75 -0.95 20.17
CA LEU A 15 13.48 -0.23 20.06
C LEU A 15 12.89 0.08 21.45
N ALA A 16 12.94 -0.86 22.38
CA ALA A 16 12.48 -0.66 23.75
C ALA A 16 13.27 0.45 24.46
N ILE A 17 14.60 0.47 24.30
CA ILE A 17 15.46 1.54 24.85
C ILE A 17 15.10 2.90 24.23
N VAL A 18 14.93 2.97 22.92
CA VAL A 18 14.53 4.21 22.22
C VAL A 18 13.17 4.71 22.74
N ILE A 19 12.19 3.82 22.91
CA ILE A 19 10.88 4.17 23.49
C ILE A 19 11.03 4.67 24.93
N MET A 20 11.92 4.07 25.74
CA MET A 20 12.17 4.47 27.12
C MET A 20 12.81 5.88 27.21
N LEU A 21 13.75 6.19 26.31
CA LEU A 21 14.46 7.46 26.27
C LEU A 21 13.59 8.62 25.77
N PHE A 22 12.88 8.41 24.66
CA PHE A 22 12.05 9.44 24.04
C PHE A 22 10.65 9.51 24.63
N GLY A 23 10.21 8.44 25.28
CA GLY A 23 8.85 8.26 25.78
C GLY A 23 7.84 7.96 24.68
N THR A 24 6.81 7.18 25.01
CA THR A 24 5.73 6.79 24.07
C THR A 24 4.94 7.98 23.54
N LYS A 25 4.84 9.08 24.29
CA LYS A 25 4.11 10.29 23.88
C LYS A 25 4.75 10.96 22.66
N ARG A 26 6.08 11.12 22.64
CA ARG A 26 6.80 11.76 21.51
C ARG A 26 6.84 10.86 20.28
N LEU A 27 7.04 9.55 20.49
CA LEU A 27 6.99 8.58 19.40
C LEU A 27 5.59 8.49 18.77
N ARG A 28 4.52 8.60 19.57
CA ARG A 28 3.15 8.57 19.04
C ARG A 28 2.81 9.80 18.20
N THR A 29 3.21 10.99 18.64
CA THR A 29 2.95 12.22 17.86
C THR A 29 3.72 12.20 16.54
N LEU A 30 5.03 11.93 16.60
CA LEU A 30 5.88 11.86 15.40
C LEU A 30 5.50 10.67 14.50
N GLY A 31 5.18 9.53 15.09
CA GLY A 31 4.74 8.34 14.37
C GLY A 31 3.37 8.49 13.71
N SER A 32 2.47 9.29 14.28
CA SER A 32 1.18 9.61 13.65
C SER A 32 1.37 10.46 12.40
N ASP A 33 2.24 11.46 12.46
CA ASP A 33 2.51 12.37 11.34
C ASP A 33 3.24 11.63 10.21
N LEU A 34 4.31 10.90 10.55
CA LEU A 34 5.04 10.07 9.60
C LEU A 34 4.18 8.92 9.06
N GLY A 35 3.39 8.28 9.92
CA GLY A 35 2.50 7.19 9.55
C GLY A 35 1.40 7.63 8.59
N SER A 36 0.88 8.85 8.75
CA SER A 36 -0.12 9.42 7.83
C SER A 36 0.49 9.69 6.45
N ALA A 37 1.72 10.22 6.38
CA ALA A 37 2.44 10.43 5.13
C ALA A 37 2.74 9.10 4.42
N VAL A 38 3.25 8.10 5.15
CA VAL A 38 3.55 6.76 4.61
C VAL A 38 2.27 6.03 4.19
N LYS A 39 1.15 6.21 4.90
CA LYS A 39 -0.15 5.63 4.54
C LYS A 39 -0.66 6.18 3.20
N GLY A 40 -0.52 7.48 2.97
CA GLY A 40 -0.83 8.11 1.69
C GLY A 40 0.02 7.52 0.56
N PHE A 41 1.33 7.43 0.77
CA PHE A 41 2.26 6.83 -0.20
C PHE A 41 1.94 5.37 -0.54
N ARG A 42 1.66 4.53 0.48
CA ARG A 42 1.27 3.13 0.26
C ARG A 42 -0.05 3.03 -0.50
N LYS A 43 -1.00 3.93 -0.23
CA LYS A 43 -2.28 3.94 -0.93
C LYS A 43 -2.12 4.35 -2.40
N SER A 44 -1.30 5.35 -2.70
CA SER A 44 -1.00 5.75 -4.09
C SER A 44 -0.35 4.63 -4.89
N ILE A 45 0.66 3.96 -4.32
CA ILE A 45 1.29 2.79 -4.94
C ILE A 45 0.28 1.66 -5.18
N GLN A 46 -0.60 1.41 -4.21
CA GLN A 46 -1.59 0.34 -4.30
C GLN A 46 -2.74 0.66 -5.26
N ASP A 47 -3.16 1.92 -5.37
CA ASP A 47 -4.16 2.37 -6.35
C ASP A 47 -3.59 2.35 -7.78
N ASP A 48 -2.28 2.60 -7.98
CA ASP A 48 -1.60 2.42 -9.28
C ASP A 48 -1.50 0.94 -9.69
N ASP A 49 -1.21 0.03 -8.75
CA ASP A 49 -1.21 -1.43 -9.02
C ASP A 49 -2.63 -1.98 -9.25
N SER A 50 -3.64 -1.46 -8.55
CA SER A 50 -5.05 -1.90 -8.72
C SER A 50 -5.66 -1.37 -10.02
N SER A 51 -5.32 -0.14 -10.42
CA SER A 51 -5.72 0.44 -11.71
C SER A 51 -5.19 -0.34 -12.92
N LYS A 52 -4.12 -1.11 -12.74
CA LYS A 52 -3.59 -2.02 -13.77
C LYS A 52 -4.34 -3.36 -13.84
N ALA A 53 -5.00 -3.78 -12.75
CA ALA A 53 -5.76 -5.03 -12.69
C ALA A 53 -7.23 -4.87 -13.14
N GLU A 54 -7.81 -3.67 -13.06
CA GLU A 54 -9.20 -3.40 -13.48
C GLU A 54 -9.34 -3.00 -14.96
N ALA A 55 -8.22 -2.78 -15.66
CA ALA A 55 -8.19 -2.51 -17.09
C ALA A 55 -8.33 -3.76 -17.99
N GLU A 56 -8.16 -4.97 -17.43
CA GLU A 56 -8.26 -6.23 -18.19
C GLU A 56 -9.64 -6.92 -18.09
N ALA A 57 -10.60 -6.37 -17.33
CA ALA A 57 -11.91 -7.00 -17.07
C ALA A 57 -13.11 -6.26 -17.69
N LYS A 58 -12.90 -5.38 -18.68
CA LYS A 58 -13.99 -4.58 -19.31
C LYS A 58 -13.94 -4.46 -20.84
N ASP A 59 -13.35 -5.42 -21.56
CA ASP A 59 -13.39 -5.43 -23.03
C ASP A 59 -14.36 -6.46 -23.65
N ASP A 60 -14.87 -7.44 -22.90
CA ASP A 60 -15.79 -8.46 -23.43
C ASP A 60 -17.28 -8.11 -23.25
N THR A 61 -17.74 -6.91 -23.63
CA THR A 61 -19.19 -6.68 -23.90
C THR A 61 -19.40 -5.47 -24.83
N SER A 62 -18.87 -5.54 -26.04
CA SER A 62 -19.28 -4.65 -27.15
C SER A 62 -19.14 -5.36 -28.49
N GLY A 63 -19.73 -6.54 -28.59
CA GLY A 63 -20.05 -7.21 -29.85
C GLY A 63 -21.49 -7.70 -29.77
N GLU A 64 -22.24 -7.54 -30.86
CA GLU A 64 -23.60 -8.08 -31.06
C GLU A 64 -24.80 -7.22 -30.57
N ALA A 65 -25.10 -6.14 -31.31
CA ALA A 65 -26.49 -5.69 -31.57
C ALA A 65 -26.54 -4.68 -32.72
N ARG A 66 -26.10 -5.10 -33.93
CA ARG A 66 -26.38 -4.39 -35.20
C ARG A 66 -26.79 -5.41 -36.27
N SER A 67 -27.99 -5.96 -36.12
CA SER A 67 -28.84 -6.58 -37.15
C SER A 67 -30.20 -6.71 -36.45
N ASP A 68 -31.33 -6.15 -36.85
CA ASP A 68 -31.90 -5.93 -38.17
C ASP A 68 -32.85 -4.74 -38.08
N ASN A 69 -32.62 -3.70 -38.86
CA ASN A 69 -33.71 -2.82 -39.30
C ASN A 69 -33.46 -2.49 -40.76
N SER A 70 -33.76 -3.45 -41.62
CA SER A 70 -33.86 -3.20 -43.05
C SER A 70 -34.81 -4.21 -43.69
N LYS A 71 -35.99 -3.68 -44.04
CA LYS A 71 -36.71 -3.90 -45.31
C LYS A 71 -37.91 -4.85 -45.29
N SER A 72 -39.03 -4.24 -45.70
CA SER A 72 -40.19 -4.79 -46.41
C SER A 72 -41.30 -5.46 -45.61
#